data_AF-A0A661NZ00-F1
#
_entry.id   AF-A0A661NZ00-F1
#
_cell.length_a   1.000
_cell.length_b   1.000
_cell.length_c   1.000
_cell.angle_alpha   90.00
_cell.angle_beta   90.00
_cell.angle_gamma   90.00
#
_symmetry.space_group_name_H-M   'P 1'
#
loop_
_entity.id
_entity.type
_entity.pdbx_description
1 polymer ?
#
loop_
_entity_poly.entity_id
_entity_poly.type
_entity_poly.pdbx_seq_one_letter_code
_entity_poly.pdbx_strand_id
1 'polypeptide(L)'
;MTVLGTTTAATSLLLAAYMFGLGTGSLAASRLLAGRHRPAGALFALAHLLGAGALWLPVLGGGAAASVAGVALASLLLGATFPLAAAVRAADGSGRGAGAGVLYALDTAAGLLGCLVAMLVIPLLGIGNLLALGSLAKVAGAALAVALYRQTRSRRGEDTRAAPGSSRPGPVYLLLALCGFALLGAETAWSRLLAFVLFRGSTVYAMAALLAVVLGAASTGAALGSHL
;
A
#
# COMPACT_ATOMS: atom_id res chain seq x y z
N MET A 1 -20.68 -15.49 28.81
CA MET A 1 -20.71 -14.32 27.91
C MET A 1 -19.59 -13.38 28.29
N THR A 2 -18.46 -13.47 27.59
CA THR A 2 -17.32 -12.54 27.70
C THR A 2 -16.84 -12.26 26.27
N VAL A 3 -17.54 -11.34 25.60
CA VAL A 3 -17.25 -10.89 24.22
C VAL A 3 -16.23 -9.73 24.23
N LEU A 4 -15.36 -9.68 25.25
CA LEU A 4 -14.35 -8.64 25.40
C LEU A 4 -13.05 -9.29 25.86
N GLY A 5 -12.09 -9.35 24.95
CA GLY A 5 -10.75 -9.81 25.26
C GLY A 5 -9.90 -9.96 24.01
N THR A 6 -9.21 -8.88 23.62
CA THR A 6 -8.01 -8.83 22.76
C THR A 6 -8.12 -8.73 21.23
N THR A 7 -9.21 -9.06 20.54
CA THR A 7 -9.17 -9.05 19.05
C THR A 7 -9.66 -7.77 18.37
N THR A 8 -10.74 -7.12 18.82
CA THR A 8 -11.28 -5.89 18.16
C THR A 8 -10.35 -4.70 18.29
N ALA A 9 -9.92 -4.44 19.52
CA ALA A 9 -9.02 -3.34 19.79
C ALA A 9 -7.69 -3.53 19.04
N ALA A 10 -7.18 -4.77 18.97
CA ALA A 10 -5.97 -5.08 18.21
C ALA A 10 -6.18 -4.88 16.70
N THR A 11 -7.26 -5.39 16.10
CA THR A 11 -7.52 -5.21 14.66
C THR A 11 -7.75 -3.75 14.29
N SER A 12 -8.49 -3.00 15.12
CA SER A 12 -8.71 -1.56 14.91
C SER A 12 -7.42 -0.76 15.09
N LEU A 13 -6.58 -1.11 16.06
CA LEU A 13 -5.28 -0.47 16.29
C LEU A 13 -4.31 -0.76 15.14
N LEU A 14 -4.27 -1.99 14.64
CA LEU A 14 -3.46 -2.38 13.48
C LEU A 14 -3.93 -1.66 12.22
N LEU A 15 -5.25 -1.59 11.97
CA LEU A 15 -5.80 -0.89 10.81
C LEU A 15 -5.53 0.63 10.90
N ALA A 16 -5.65 1.22 12.09
CA ALA A 16 -5.34 2.62 12.33
C ALA A 16 -3.85 2.91 12.11
N ALA A 17 -2.95 2.10 12.67
CA ALA A 17 -1.52 2.22 12.46
C ALA A 17 -1.15 2.04 10.98
N TYR A 18 -1.80 1.09 10.30
CA TYR A 18 -1.62 0.82 8.88
C TYR A 18 -2.02 2.03 8.02
N MET A 19 -3.21 2.58 8.24
CA MET A 19 -3.74 3.72 7.47
C MET A 19 -2.98 5.02 7.76
N PHE A 20 -2.62 5.25 9.02
CA PHE A 20 -1.78 6.38 9.40
C PHE A 20 -0.40 6.31 8.74
N GLY A 21 0.22 5.12 8.71
CA GLY A 21 1.47 4.87 7.99
C GLY A 21 1.33 5.17 6.51
N LEU A 22 0.31 4.64 5.82
CA LEU A 22 0.08 4.90 4.39
C LEU A 22 -0.02 6.39 4.08
N GLY A 23 -0.84 7.13 4.84
CA GLY A 23 -1.05 8.55 4.63
C GLY A 23 0.22 9.37 4.88
N THR A 24 0.89 9.13 6.01
CA THR A 24 2.13 9.84 6.38
C THR A 24 3.28 9.53 5.43
N GLY A 25 3.43 8.27 5.01
CA GLY A 25 4.43 7.84 4.03
C GLY A 25 4.22 8.49 2.66
N SER A 26 2.97 8.55 2.20
CA SER A 26 2.63 9.21 0.93
C SER A 26 2.91 10.71 0.97
N LEU A 27 2.55 11.38 2.07
CA LEU A 27 2.84 12.80 2.29
C LEU A 27 4.34 13.07 2.38
N ALA A 28 5.08 12.25 3.14
CA ALA A 28 6.52 12.38 3.30
C ALA A 28 7.23 12.20 1.96
N ALA A 29 6.88 11.18 1.17
CA ALA A 29 7.42 10.97 -0.16
C ALA A 29 7.11 12.15 -1.10
N SER A 30 5.87 12.64 -1.09
CA SER A 30 5.45 13.78 -1.90
C SER A 30 6.21 15.06 -1.54
N ARG A 31 6.45 15.31 -0.24
CA ARG A 31 7.28 16.44 0.23
C ARG A 31 8.76 16.27 -0.10
N LEU A 32 9.30 15.06 0.03
CA LEU A 32 10.68 14.74 -0.33
C LEU A 32 10.95 14.91 -1.83
N LEU A 33 9.94 14.68 -2.67
CA LEU A 33 9.99 14.89 -4.11
C LEU A 33 9.74 16.36 -4.52
N ALA A 34 9.05 17.15 -3.69
CA ALA A 34 8.79 18.57 -3.96
C ALA A 34 10.06 19.45 -3.85
N GLY A 35 11.07 19.00 -3.09
CA GLY A 35 12.34 19.69 -2.94
C GLY A 35 13.50 18.97 -3.63
N ARG A 36 14.01 19.56 -4.72
CA ARG A 36 15.28 19.21 -5.43
C ARG A 36 15.21 18.00 -6.39
N HIS A 37 16.18 17.95 -7.33
CA HIS A 37 16.46 16.88 -8.32
C HIS A 37 16.82 15.53 -7.68
N ARG A 38 15.98 15.01 -6.78
CA ARG A 38 16.25 13.73 -6.14
C ARG A 38 15.96 12.57 -7.10
N PRO A 39 16.80 11.53 -7.12
CA PRO A 39 16.61 10.36 -7.97
C PRO A 39 15.40 9.56 -7.48
N ALA A 40 14.21 9.83 -8.03
CA ALA A 40 12.97 9.14 -7.67
C ALA A 40 13.10 7.61 -7.75
N GLY A 41 13.87 7.09 -8.72
CA GLY A 41 14.15 5.66 -8.85
C GLY A 41 14.98 5.08 -7.70
N ALA A 42 15.96 5.82 -7.18
CA ALA A 42 16.75 5.36 -6.03
C ALA A 42 15.96 5.40 -4.73
N LEU A 43 15.11 6.43 -4.54
CA LEU A 43 14.19 6.50 -3.40
C LEU A 43 13.15 5.36 -3.44
N PHE A 44 12.62 5.04 -4.62
CA PHE A 44 11.72 3.92 -4.84
C PHE A 44 12.38 2.58 -4.49
N ALA A 45 13.60 2.36 -4.96
CA ALA A 45 14.38 1.16 -4.66
C ALA A 45 14.68 1.04 -3.16
N LEU A 46 15.09 2.15 -2.52
CA LEU A 46 15.33 2.18 -1.08
C LEU A 46 14.05 1.85 -0.28
N ALA A 47 12.91 2.43 -0.63
CA ALA A 47 11.63 2.14 0.03
C ALA A 47 11.24 0.65 -0.10
N HIS A 48 11.52 0.03 -1.25
CA HIS A 48 11.29 -1.40 -1.46
C HIS A 48 12.23 -2.29 -0.63
N LEU A 49 13.52 -1.96 -0.58
CA LEU A 49 14.51 -2.70 0.21
C LEU A 49 14.22 -2.62 1.72
N LEU A 50 13.95 -1.41 2.22
CA LEU A 50 13.53 -1.22 3.61
C LEU A 50 12.20 -1.94 3.87
N GLY A 51 11.29 -1.90 2.89
CA GLY A 51 10.01 -2.58 2.96
C GLY A 51 10.12 -4.10 3.04
N ALA A 52 11.13 -4.70 2.41
CA ALA A 52 11.41 -6.14 2.49
C ALA A 52 11.82 -6.54 3.92
N GLY A 53 12.70 -5.75 4.55
CA GLY A 53 13.04 -5.95 5.97
C GLY A 53 11.86 -5.69 6.91
N ALA A 54 11.04 -4.67 6.60
CA ALA A 54 9.91 -4.29 7.44
C ALA A 54 8.85 -5.39 7.62
N LEU A 55 8.71 -6.29 6.64
CA LEU A 55 7.80 -7.44 6.70
C LEU A 55 8.08 -8.39 7.87
N TRP A 56 9.32 -8.45 8.35
CA TRP A 56 9.73 -9.37 9.41
C TRP A 56 9.59 -8.78 10.82
N LEU A 57 9.48 -7.45 10.97
CA LEU A 57 9.39 -6.81 12.29
C LEU A 57 8.26 -7.36 13.18
N PRO A 58 7.03 -7.59 12.68
CA PRO A 58 5.96 -8.11 13.54
C PRO A 58 6.24 -9.50 14.10
N VAL A 59 7.07 -10.31 13.43
CA VAL A 59 7.44 -11.66 13.84
C VAL A 59 8.62 -11.64 14.82
N LEU A 60 9.58 -10.73 14.62
CA LEU A 60 10.78 -10.61 15.44
C LEU A 60 10.54 -9.90 16.78
N GLY A 61 9.54 -9.01 16.83
CA GLY A 61 9.32 -8.11 17.96
C GLY A 61 8.68 -8.72 19.22
N GLY A 62 8.21 -9.96 19.17
CA GLY A 62 7.72 -10.74 20.33
C GLY A 62 6.49 -10.19 21.11
N GLY A 63 6.00 -8.98 20.81
CA GLY A 63 4.91 -8.35 21.56
C GLY A 63 4.08 -7.34 20.76
N ALA A 64 2.87 -7.05 21.26
CA ALA A 64 1.85 -6.26 20.55
C ALA A 64 2.35 -4.87 20.11
N ALA A 65 3.11 -4.17 20.97
CA ALA A 65 3.68 -2.86 20.62
C ALA A 65 4.66 -2.94 19.44
N ALA A 66 5.49 -4.00 19.41
CA ALA A 66 6.44 -4.21 18.32
C ALA A 66 5.74 -4.62 17.02
N SER A 67 4.65 -5.40 17.10
CA SER A 67 3.81 -5.70 15.93
C SER A 67 3.13 -4.45 15.38
N VAL A 68 2.59 -3.58 16.24
CA VAL A 68 1.99 -2.30 15.83
C VAL A 68 3.02 -1.37 15.21
N ALA A 69 4.20 -1.24 15.82
CA ALA A 69 5.30 -0.44 15.28
C ALA A 69 5.82 -0.99 13.95
N GLY A 70 5.96 -2.32 13.84
CA GLY A 70 6.34 -3.00 12.61
C GLY A 70 5.35 -2.76 11.48
N VAL A 71 4.05 -2.86 11.77
CA VAL A 71 2.99 -2.55 10.81
C VAL A 71 3.02 -1.07 10.42
N ALA A 72 3.11 -0.15 11.38
CA ALA A 72 3.19 1.28 11.09
C ALA A 72 4.38 1.63 10.18
N LEU A 73 5.55 1.04 10.43
CA LEU A 73 6.74 1.23 9.61
C LEU A 73 6.57 0.64 8.20
N ALA A 74 6.08 -0.61 8.10
CA ALA A 74 5.82 -1.26 6.83
C ALA A 74 4.82 -0.45 5.98
N SER A 75 3.78 0.10 6.63
CA SER A 75 2.77 0.95 5.99
C SER A 75 3.29 2.31 5.58
N LEU A 76 4.20 2.91 6.35
CA LEU A 76 4.87 4.15 5.95
C LEU A 76 5.67 3.95 4.67
N LEU A 77 6.44 2.87 4.59
CA LEU A 77 7.21 2.52 3.40
C LEU A 77 6.30 2.17 2.21
N LEU A 78 5.19 1.49 2.47
CA LEU A 78 4.17 1.20 1.45
C LEU A 78 3.51 2.49 0.94
N GLY A 79 3.13 3.41 1.83
CA GLY A 79 2.52 4.69 1.48
C GLY A 79 3.42 5.57 0.61
N ALA A 80 4.74 5.51 0.82
CA ALA A 80 5.72 6.21 0.00
C ALA A 80 5.81 5.65 -1.43
N THR A 81 5.40 4.40 -1.67
CA THR A 81 5.65 3.68 -2.92
C THR A 81 4.91 4.29 -4.11
N PHE A 82 3.64 4.68 -3.94
CA PHE A 82 2.83 5.22 -5.04
C PHE A 82 3.33 6.59 -5.54
N PRO A 83 3.57 7.61 -4.69
CA PRO A 83 4.14 8.89 -5.16
C PRO A 83 5.51 8.74 -5.82
N LEU A 84 6.34 7.81 -5.32
CA LEU A 84 7.65 7.52 -5.90
C LEU A 84 7.53 6.86 -7.28
N ALA A 85 6.63 5.88 -7.44
CA ALA A 85 6.36 5.24 -8.73
C ALA A 85 5.80 6.24 -9.75
N ALA A 86 4.87 7.10 -9.33
CA ALA A 86 4.34 8.16 -10.17
C ALA A 86 5.43 9.13 -10.63
N ALA A 87 6.37 9.49 -9.74
CA ALA A 87 7.51 10.34 -10.09
C ALA A 87 8.50 9.66 -11.04
N VAL A 88 8.75 8.36 -10.90
CA VAL A 88 9.57 7.58 -11.85
C VAL A 88 8.92 7.58 -13.24
N ARG A 89 7.62 7.27 -13.31
CA ARG A 89 6.88 7.25 -14.59
C ARG A 89 6.78 8.62 -15.26
N ALA A 90 6.60 9.69 -14.47
CA ALA A 90 6.60 11.05 -14.98
C ALA A 90 7.98 11.47 -15.52
N ALA A 91 9.07 10.88 -14.99
CA ALA A 91 10.40 11.06 -15.56
C ALA A 91 10.52 10.40 -16.94
N ASP A 92 9.81 9.30 -17.22
CA ASP A 92 9.90 8.60 -18.52
C ASP A 92 9.08 9.26 -19.66
N GLY A 93 8.50 10.45 -19.45
CA GLY A 93 7.81 11.22 -20.50
C GLY A 93 6.41 10.73 -20.87
N SER A 94 5.94 9.64 -20.26
CA SER A 94 4.57 9.15 -20.42
C SER A 94 3.57 10.09 -19.69
N GLY A 95 2.52 10.55 -20.40
CA GLY A 95 1.62 11.62 -19.97
C GLY A 95 1.11 11.53 -18.53
N ARG A 96 1.01 12.71 -17.88
CA ARG A 96 0.78 12.91 -16.44
C ARG A 96 -0.63 12.58 -15.91
N GLY A 97 -1.63 12.41 -16.78
CA GLY A 97 -3.04 12.25 -16.40
C GLY A 97 -3.52 10.80 -16.30
N ALA A 98 -3.61 10.09 -17.44
CA ALA A 98 -4.12 8.72 -17.50
C ALA A 98 -3.21 7.69 -16.78
N GLY A 99 -1.93 8.00 -16.61
CA GLY A 99 -0.95 7.09 -15.99
C GLY A 99 -1.14 6.84 -14.50
N ALA A 100 -1.68 7.80 -13.74
CA ALA A 100 -1.84 7.66 -12.29
C ALA A 100 -3.00 6.72 -11.93
N GLY A 101 -4.11 6.79 -12.68
CA GLY A 101 -5.25 5.88 -12.52
C GLY A 101 -4.90 4.44 -12.84
N VAL A 102 -4.18 4.21 -13.95
CA VAL A 102 -3.68 2.87 -14.32
C VAL A 102 -2.69 2.34 -13.28
N LEU A 103 -1.80 3.18 -12.76
CA LEU A 103 -0.84 2.79 -11.73
C LEU A 103 -1.55 2.38 -10.42
N TYR A 104 -2.60 3.12 -10.04
CA TYR A 104 -3.41 2.81 -8.87
C TYR A 104 -4.27 1.55 -9.06
N ALA A 105 -4.82 1.35 -10.27
CA ALA A 105 -5.55 0.14 -10.62
C ALA A 105 -4.66 -1.11 -10.57
N LEU A 106 -3.44 -1.03 -11.12
CA LEU A 106 -2.45 -2.11 -11.07
C LEU A 106 -1.98 -2.40 -9.64
N ASP A 107 -1.73 -1.38 -8.83
CA ASP A 107 -1.35 -1.54 -7.41
C ASP A 107 -2.44 -2.24 -6.60
N THR A 108 -3.69 -1.81 -6.80
CA THR A 108 -4.86 -2.40 -6.14
C THR A 108 -5.11 -3.85 -6.59
N ALA A 109 -4.99 -4.13 -7.91
CA ALA A 109 -5.13 -5.48 -8.46
C ALA A 109 -4.02 -6.42 -7.98
N ALA A 110 -2.78 -5.93 -7.84
CA ALA A 110 -1.68 -6.68 -7.24
C ALA A 110 -1.96 -6.97 -5.76
N GLY A 111 -2.53 -6.01 -5.02
CA GLY A 111 -2.99 -6.23 -3.65
C GLY A 111 -4.07 -7.31 -3.54
N LEU A 112 -5.04 -7.32 -4.46
CA LEU A 112 -6.09 -8.34 -4.55
C LEU A 112 -5.49 -9.73 -4.78
N LEU A 113 -4.63 -9.86 -5.80
CA LEU A 113 -3.94 -11.12 -6.10
C LEU A 113 -3.07 -11.57 -4.91
N GLY A 114 -2.38 -10.64 -4.25
CA GLY A 114 -1.59 -10.92 -3.04
C GLY A 114 -2.44 -11.50 -1.91
N CYS A 115 -3.65 -10.99 -1.67
CA CYS A 115 -4.57 -11.53 -0.67
C CYS A 115 -5.02 -12.95 -1.02
N LEU A 116 -5.35 -13.20 -2.30
CA LEU A 116 -5.75 -14.53 -2.78
C LEU A 116 -4.59 -15.54 -2.66
N VAL A 117 -3.38 -15.14 -3.04
CA VAL A 117 -2.17 -15.96 -2.89
C VAL A 117 -1.90 -16.23 -1.42
N ALA A 118 -2.01 -15.23 -0.54
CA ALA A 118 -1.82 -15.42 0.90
C ALA A 118 -2.81 -16.43 1.50
N MET A 119 -4.08 -16.39 1.08
CA MET A 119 -5.11 -17.34 1.51
C MET A 119 -4.75 -18.80 1.15
N LEU A 120 -4.04 -19.02 0.05
CA LEU A 120 -3.59 -20.35 -0.36
C LEU A 120 -2.24 -20.73 0.28
N VAL A 121 -1.30 -19.80 0.35
CA VAL A 121 0.08 -20.04 0.82
C VAL A 121 0.15 -20.22 2.33
N ILE A 122 -0.59 -19.44 3.12
CA ILE A 122 -0.55 -19.53 4.59
C ILE A 122 -0.90 -20.93 5.10
N PRO A 123 -2.02 -21.58 4.69
CA PRO A 123 -2.34 -22.92 5.19
C PRO A 123 -1.40 -24.01 4.67
N LEU A 124 -0.78 -23.83 3.49
CA LEU A 124 0.07 -24.85 2.85
C LEU A 124 1.55 -24.76 3.27
N LEU A 125 2.07 -23.54 3.38
CA LEU A 125 3.50 -23.25 3.51
C LEU A 125 3.82 -22.39 4.75
N GLY A 126 2.79 -21.90 5.45
CA GLY A 126 2.95 -21.07 6.64
C GLY A 126 3.26 -19.60 6.33
N ILE A 127 3.26 -18.79 7.40
CA ILE A 127 3.45 -17.33 7.33
C ILE A 127 4.88 -16.97 6.93
N GLY A 128 5.89 -17.71 7.39
CA GLY A 128 7.30 -17.44 7.09
C GLY A 128 7.60 -17.47 5.59
N ASN A 129 7.07 -18.47 4.87
CA ASN A 129 7.25 -18.60 3.42
C ASN A 129 6.55 -17.48 2.64
N LEU A 130 5.37 -17.04 3.10
CA LEU A 130 4.69 -15.88 2.53
C LEU A 130 5.52 -14.60 2.70
N LEU A 131 6.10 -14.38 3.89
CA LEU A 131 6.96 -13.21 4.16
C LEU A 131 8.25 -13.25 3.32
N ALA A 132 8.84 -14.43 3.12
CA ALA A 132 9.99 -14.62 2.26
C ALA A 132 9.67 -14.29 0.79
N LEU A 133 8.56 -14.81 0.26
CA LEU A 133 8.07 -14.50 -1.09
C LEU A 133 7.81 -13.00 -1.27
N GLY A 134 7.16 -12.36 -0.30
CA GLY A 134 6.93 -10.91 -0.31
C GLY A 134 8.24 -10.10 -0.27
N SER A 135 9.21 -10.54 0.52
CA SER A 135 10.53 -9.90 0.59
C SER A 135 11.29 -10.02 -0.73
N LEU A 136 11.28 -11.20 -1.35
CA LEU A 136 11.87 -11.45 -2.67
C LEU A 136 11.22 -10.58 -3.75
N ALA A 137 9.89 -10.48 -3.76
CA ALA A 137 9.16 -9.63 -4.69
C ALA A 137 9.55 -8.15 -4.52
N LYS A 138 9.71 -7.67 -3.28
CA LYS A 138 10.17 -6.29 -3.04
C LYS A 138 11.61 -6.06 -3.50
N VAL A 139 12.52 -7.00 -3.25
CA VAL A 139 13.92 -6.91 -3.71
C VAL A 139 13.98 -6.93 -5.25
N ALA A 140 13.21 -7.80 -5.90
CA ALA A 140 13.10 -7.83 -7.36
C ALA A 140 12.56 -6.50 -7.92
N GLY A 141 11.52 -5.93 -7.30
CA GLY A 141 10.99 -4.62 -7.66
C GLY A 141 12.03 -3.49 -7.52
N ALA A 142 12.84 -3.52 -6.45
CA ALA A 142 13.94 -2.57 -6.27
C ALA A 142 15.01 -2.73 -7.36
N ALA A 143 15.41 -3.96 -7.68
CA ALA A 143 16.39 -4.25 -8.72
C ALA A 143 15.92 -3.80 -10.10
N LEU A 144 14.65 -4.06 -10.44
CA LEU A 144 14.03 -3.61 -11.68
C LEU A 144 13.98 -2.08 -11.76
N ALA A 145 13.58 -1.40 -10.69
CA ALA A 145 13.55 0.05 -10.66
C ALA A 145 14.94 0.68 -10.86
N VAL A 146 15.99 0.10 -10.27
CA VAL A 146 17.38 0.53 -10.49
C VAL A 146 17.82 0.26 -11.94
N ALA A 147 17.50 -0.91 -12.49
CA ALA A 147 17.83 -1.26 -13.87
C ALA A 147 17.20 -0.28 -14.88
N LEU A 148 15.92 0.01 -14.72
CA LEU A 148 15.19 0.98 -15.55
C LEU A 148 15.72 2.41 -15.37
N TYR A 149 15.99 2.82 -14.12
CA TYR A 149 16.54 4.15 -13.84
C TYR A 149 17.94 4.35 -14.45
N ARG A 150 18.79 3.32 -14.46
CA ARG A 150 20.11 3.36 -15.12
C ARG A 150 19.99 3.53 -16.64
N GLN A 151 18.99 2.91 -17.27
CA GLN A 151 18.76 3.03 -18.71
C GLN A 151 18.27 4.44 -19.09
N THR A 152 17.38 5.04 -18.30
CA THR A 152 16.86 6.39 -18.55
C THR A 152 17.90 7.49 -18.27
N ARG A 153 18.78 7.33 -17.27
CA ARG A 153 19.84 8.30 -16.93
C ARG A 153 20.87 8.49 -18.05
N SER A 154 21.17 7.46 -18.84
CA SER A 154 22.08 7.54 -19.99
C SER A 154 21.53 8.37 -21.17
N ARG A 155 20.23 8.71 -21.19
CA ARG A 155 19.59 9.44 -22.29
C ARG A 155 19.30 10.92 -21.99
N ARG A 156 19.57 11.42 -20.77
CA ARG A 156 18.96 12.66 -20.28
C ARG A 156 19.92 13.63 -19.57
N GLY A 157 21.07 13.89 -20.19
CA GLY A 157 21.66 15.22 -20.04
C GLY A 157 20.75 16.20 -20.78
N GLU A 158 20.34 17.28 -20.14
CA GLU A 158 19.47 18.35 -20.70
C GLU A 158 17.97 17.98 -20.83
N ASP A 159 17.19 18.20 -19.77
CA ASP A 159 16.37 19.42 -19.68
C ASP A 159 15.43 19.38 -18.45
N THR A 160 15.40 20.51 -17.74
CA THR A 160 14.64 20.73 -16.50
C THR A 160 13.48 21.67 -16.80
N ARG A 161 12.25 21.31 -16.41
CA ARG A 161 11.27 22.23 -15.78
C ARG A 161 9.99 21.51 -15.30
N ALA A 162 9.48 22.06 -14.19
CA ALA A 162 8.29 21.72 -13.40
C ALA A 162 6.99 21.71 -14.23
N ALA A 163 5.77 21.38 -13.78
CA ALA A 163 5.05 21.53 -12.49
C ALA A 163 3.75 20.65 -12.61
N PRO A 164 2.64 20.80 -11.85
CA PRO A 164 2.38 21.63 -10.67
C PRO A 164 1.82 20.87 -9.45
N GLY A 165 2.05 21.44 -8.26
CA GLY A 165 1.19 21.21 -7.11
C GLY A 165 -0.20 21.77 -7.42
N SER A 166 -1.23 20.93 -7.38
CA SER A 166 -2.60 21.43 -7.42
C SER A 166 -2.97 21.93 -6.03
N SER A 167 -2.90 23.25 -5.85
CA SER A 167 -3.64 23.95 -4.80
C SER A 167 -5.13 23.67 -5.03
N ARG A 168 -5.76 22.86 -4.15
CA ARG A 168 -7.18 22.49 -4.22
C ARG A 168 -7.75 22.30 -2.80
N PRO A 169 -9.04 22.58 -2.60
CA PRO A 169 -9.58 23.14 -1.35
C PRO A 169 -9.53 22.11 -0.21
N GLY A 170 -8.99 22.53 0.94
CA GLY A 170 -8.87 21.72 2.16
C GLY A 170 -10.10 20.87 2.54
N PRO A 171 -11.35 21.35 2.31
CA PRO A 171 -12.56 20.56 2.52
C PRO A 171 -12.63 19.23 1.76
N VAL A 172 -12.09 19.14 0.54
CA VAL A 172 -12.17 17.90 -0.26
C VAL A 172 -11.30 16.79 0.34
N TYR A 173 -10.10 17.13 0.83
CA TYR A 173 -9.24 16.17 1.53
C TYR A 173 -9.85 15.72 2.86
N LEU A 174 -10.49 16.65 3.57
CA LEU A 174 -11.20 16.32 4.81
C LEU A 174 -12.39 15.39 4.54
N LEU A 175 -13.20 15.67 3.53
CA LEU A 175 -14.31 14.80 3.12
C LEU A 175 -13.81 13.42 2.72
N LEU A 176 -12.74 13.35 1.92
CA LEU A 176 -12.14 12.08 1.52
C LEU A 176 -11.61 11.29 2.73
N ALA A 177 -10.96 11.97 3.68
CA ALA A 177 -10.47 11.36 4.91
C ALA A 177 -11.62 10.84 5.78
N LEU A 178 -12.72 11.59 5.90
CA LEU A 178 -13.92 11.18 6.64
C LEU A 178 -14.62 9.98 5.98
N CYS A 179 -14.73 9.97 4.65
CA CYS A 179 -15.24 8.83 3.89
C CYS A 179 -14.36 7.58 4.09
N GLY A 180 -13.04 7.74 4.00
CA GLY A 180 -12.09 6.65 4.26
C GLY A 180 -12.19 6.14 5.69
N PHE A 181 -12.25 7.04 6.68
CA PHE A 181 -12.44 6.68 8.08
C PHE A 181 -13.73 5.88 8.32
N ALA A 182 -14.85 6.33 7.75
CA ALA A 182 -16.13 5.62 7.84
C ALA A 182 -16.06 4.23 7.19
N LEU A 183 -15.43 4.12 6.02
CA LEU A 183 -15.27 2.85 5.29
C LEU A 183 -14.40 1.85 6.07
N LEU A 184 -13.30 2.31 6.67
CA LEU A 184 -12.44 1.48 7.52
C LEU A 184 -13.17 1.00 8.79
N GLY A 185 -13.97 1.88 9.40
CA GLY A 185 -14.85 1.50 10.50
C GLY A 185 -15.83 0.41 10.08
N ALA A 186 -16.48 0.56 8.93
CA ALA A 186 -17.40 -0.42 8.36
C ALA A 186 -16.70 -1.76 8.04
N GLU A 187 -15.47 -1.74 7.53
CA GLU A 187 -14.67 -2.95 7.23
C GLU A 187 -14.44 -3.80 8.49
N THR A 188 -14.13 -3.18 9.63
CA THR A 188 -13.99 -3.92 10.90
C THR A 188 -15.30 -4.55 11.39
N ALA A 189 -16.44 -3.93 11.08
CA ALA A 189 -17.75 -4.46 11.44
C ALA A 189 -18.19 -5.58 10.49
N TRP A 190 -18.06 -5.37 9.17
CA TRP A 190 -18.52 -6.31 8.15
C TRP A 190 -17.69 -7.58 8.09
N SER A 191 -16.38 -7.51 8.29
CA SER A 191 -15.53 -8.71 8.39
C SER A 191 -16.00 -9.70 9.47
N ARG A 192 -16.58 -9.20 10.56
CA ARG A 192 -17.14 -10.04 11.62
C ARG A 192 -18.49 -10.62 11.26
N LEU A 193 -19.34 -9.80 10.65
CA LEU A 193 -20.63 -10.26 10.14
C LEU A 193 -20.44 -11.34 9.07
N LEU A 194 -19.49 -11.15 8.15
CA LEU A 194 -19.10 -12.14 7.13
C LEU A 194 -18.57 -13.42 7.78
N ALA A 195 -17.69 -13.33 8.78
CA ALA A 195 -17.17 -14.50 9.50
C ALA A 195 -18.30 -15.32 10.12
N PHE A 196 -19.26 -14.66 10.76
CA PHE A 196 -20.37 -15.30 11.44
C PHE A 196 -21.41 -15.89 10.47
N VAL A 197 -21.81 -15.14 9.45
CA VAL A 197 -22.92 -15.49 8.55
C VAL A 197 -22.49 -16.45 7.45
N LEU A 198 -21.34 -16.23 6.81
CA LEU A 198 -20.91 -16.97 5.61
C LEU A 198 -19.88 -18.07 5.91
N PHE A 199 -19.00 -17.87 6.89
CA PHE A 199 -17.82 -18.72 7.09
C PHE A 199 -17.80 -19.49 8.42
N ARG A 200 -18.96 -19.67 9.08
CA ARG A 200 -19.11 -20.42 10.35
C ARG A 200 -18.06 -20.05 11.43
N GLY A 201 -17.71 -18.78 11.53
CA GLY A 201 -16.76 -18.25 12.51
C GLY A 201 -15.30 -18.15 12.03
N SER A 202 -14.98 -18.55 10.78
CA SER A 202 -13.62 -18.35 10.25
C SER A 202 -13.39 -16.88 9.85
N THR A 203 -12.57 -16.19 10.64
CA THR A 203 -12.21 -14.78 10.42
C THR A 203 -11.22 -14.57 9.28
N VAL A 204 -10.40 -15.57 8.97
CA VAL A 204 -9.39 -15.52 7.90
C VAL A 204 -10.08 -15.44 6.53
N TYR A 205 -11.04 -16.33 6.29
CA TYR A 205 -11.79 -16.34 5.02
C TYR A 205 -12.68 -15.11 4.87
N ALA A 206 -13.28 -14.64 5.97
CA ALA A 206 -14.07 -13.43 5.95
C ALA A 206 -13.26 -12.18 5.60
N MET A 207 -12.04 -12.05 6.15
CA MET A 207 -11.16 -10.95 5.79
C MET A 207 -10.66 -11.03 4.36
N ALA A 208 -10.27 -12.22 3.89
CA ALA A 208 -9.86 -12.39 2.50
C ALA A 208 -10.98 -12.04 1.52
N ALA A 209 -12.22 -12.48 1.79
CA ALA A 209 -13.38 -12.15 0.97
C ALA A 209 -13.72 -10.66 0.98
N LEU A 210 -13.65 -10.02 2.15
CA LEU A 210 -13.89 -8.57 2.27
C LEU A 210 -12.86 -7.76 1.49
N LEU A 211 -11.57 -8.06 1.69
CA LEU A 211 -10.49 -7.41 0.94
C LEU A 211 -10.63 -7.66 -0.56
N ALA A 212 -11.04 -8.86 -0.97
CA ALA A 212 -11.22 -9.16 -2.38
C ALA A 212 -12.27 -8.26 -3.04
N VAL A 213 -13.41 -8.07 -2.37
CA VAL A 213 -14.49 -7.19 -2.84
C VAL A 213 -14.05 -5.73 -2.83
N VAL A 214 -13.44 -5.26 -1.74
CA VAL A 214 -13.01 -3.85 -1.59
C VAL A 214 -11.95 -3.49 -2.64
N LEU A 215 -10.93 -4.33 -2.80
CA LEU A 215 -9.86 -4.12 -3.77
C LEU A 215 -10.37 -4.25 -5.21
N GLY A 216 -11.24 -5.22 -5.49
CA GLY A 216 -11.86 -5.37 -6.81
C GLY A 216 -12.72 -4.16 -7.21
N ALA A 217 -13.48 -3.60 -6.27
CA ALA A 217 -14.25 -2.38 -6.49
C ALA A 217 -13.34 -1.17 -6.74
N ALA A 218 -12.30 -0.99 -5.91
CA ALA A 218 -11.35 0.10 -6.05
C ALA A 218 -10.55 0.03 -7.36
N SER A 219 -10.09 -1.16 -7.78
CA SER A 219 -9.39 -1.35 -9.05
C SER A 219 -10.28 -1.06 -10.25
N THR A 220 -11.54 -1.50 -10.21
CA THR A 220 -12.51 -1.26 -11.29
C THR A 220 -12.87 0.22 -11.39
N GLY A 221 -13.10 0.89 -10.26
CA GLY A 221 -13.35 2.33 -10.22
C GLY A 221 -12.17 3.16 -10.72
N ALA A 222 -10.95 2.78 -10.35
CA ALA A 222 -9.73 3.41 -10.83
C ALA A 222 -9.52 3.24 -12.35
N ALA A 223 -9.80 2.05 -12.87
CA ALA A 223 -9.72 1.76 -14.30
C ALA A 223 -10.74 2.58 -15.09
N LEU A 224 -12.02 2.56 -14.67
CA LEU A 224 -13.08 3.34 -15.31
C LEU A 224 -12.80 4.85 -15.28
N GLY A 225 -12.35 5.37 -14.12
CA GLY A 225 -12.00 6.78 -13.97
C GLY A 225 -10.77 7.20 -14.78
N SER A 226 -9.91 6.27 -15.21
CA SER A 226 -8.77 6.58 -16.07
C SER A 226 -9.13 6.76 -17.54
N HIS A 227 -10.35 6.34 -17.93
CA HIS A 227 -10.88 6.43 -19.30
C HIS A 227 -11.86 7.60 -19.51
N LEU A 228 -12.23 8.31 -18.43
CA LEU A 228 -13.08 9.51 -18.44
C LEU A 228 -12.22 10.78 -18.47
#